data_AF-A0A532C088-F1
#
_entry.id   AF-A0A532C088-F1
#
_cell.length_a   1.000
_cell.length_b   1.000
_cell.length_c   1.000
_cell.angle_alpha   90.00
_cell.angle_beta   90.00
_cell.angle_gamma   90.00
#
_symmetry.space_group_name_H-M   'P 1'
#
loop_
_entity.id
_entity.type
_entity.pdbx_description
1 polymer ?
#
loop_
_entity_poly.entity_id
_entity_poly.type
_entity_poly.pdbx_seq_one_letter_code
_entity_poly.pdbx_strand_id
1 'polypeptide(L)'
;MPGHAITPSGPVGAAMAVLATLQDANVLPPEGTPEANRVIKSVIQFQSVFLKSSDPAVQTLLGHAFAAQKGSDANEAASRFRSTGWTSNTLEALSEQWGVTAIDQRERLTPGFGQFNVSPADFDVLMGLVTKARTALEQRGQNMHQIFAQRRREMPGSTQ
;
A
#
# COMPACT_ATOMS: atom_id res chain seq x y z
N MET A 1 25.62 15.76 -24.60
CA MET A 1 24.39 14.95 -24.79
C MET A 1 23.78 14.76 -23.40
N PRO A 2 22.55 15.23 -23.15
CA PRO A 2 22.01 15.27 -21.80
C PRO A 2 21.65 13.85 -21.32
N GLY A 3 22.15 13.51 -20.14
CA GLY A 3 21.89 12.24 -19.47
C GLY A 3 20.41 12.11 -19.17
N HIS A 4 19.85 10.95 -19.53
CA HIS A 4 18.55 10.50 -19.07
C HIS A 4 18.65 10.38 -17.54
N ALA A 5 18.23 11.41 -16.81
CA ALA A 5 17.99 11.30 -15.39
C ALA A 5 16.92 10.22 -15.24
N ILE A 6 17.30 9.03 -14.80
CA ILE A 6 16.36 8.02 -14.34
C ILE A 6 15.77 8.65 -13.07
N THR A 7 14.68 9.39 -13.20
CA THR A 7 13.94 9.85 -12.03
C THR A 7 13.61 8.60 -11.25
N PRO A 8 14.12 8.43 -10.01
CA PRO A 8 13.80 7.26 -9.22
C PRO A 8 12.29 7.24 -9.08
N SER A 9 11.61 6.30 -9.72
CA SER A 9 10.17 6.15 -9.58
C SER A 9 9.92 5.52 -8.22
N GLY A 10 10.08 6.31 -7.16
CA GLY A 10 9.92 5.91 -5.76
C GLY A 10 8.65 5.08 -5.51
N PRO A 11 7.50 5.44 -6.12
CA PRO A 11 6.29 4.64 -6.06
C PRO A 11 6.43 3.21 -6.66
N VAL A 12 7.22 3.02 -7.71
CA VAL A 12 7.45 1.68 -8.30
C VAL A 12 8.26 0.83 -7.33
N GLY A 13 9.36 1.36 -6.80
CA GLY A 13 10.17 0.65 -5.80
C GLY A 13 9.39 0.34 -4.53
N ALA A 14 8.46 1.22 -4.13
CA ALA A 14 7.57 0.99 -3.01
C ALA A 14 6.57 -0.15 -3.28
N ALA A 15 5.93 -0.17 -4.45
CA ALA A 15 5.05 -1.27 -4.86
C ALA A 15 5.78 -2.63 -4.90
N MET A 16 7.00 -2.67 -5.43
CA MET A 16 7.82 -3.89 -5.43
C MET A 16 8.21 -4.32 -4.00
N ALA A 17 8.52 -3.37 -3.11
CA ALA A 17 8.80 -3.66 -1.71
C ALA A 17 7.58 -4.24 -0.97
N VAL A 18 6.37 -3.79 -1.29
CA VAL A 18 5.13 -4.40 -0.77
C VAL A 18 5.06 -5.86 -1.19
N LEU A 19 5.18 -6.13 -2.50
CA LEU A 19 5.10 -7.50 -3.03
C LEU A 19 6.16 -8.42 -2.41
N ALA A 20 7.41 -7.95 -2.31
CA ALA A 20 8.48 -8.70 -1.67
C ALA A 20 8.22 -8.98 -0.18
N THR A 21 7.65 -8.03 0.55
CA THR A 21 7.28 -8.22 1.97
C THR A 21 6.19 -9.27 2.13
N LEU A 22 5.17 -9.26 1.25
CA LEU A 22 4.11 -10.28 1.25
C LEU A 22 4.66 -11.67 0.86
N GLN A 23 5.64 -11.72 -0.04
CA GLN A 23 6.34 -12.95 -0.40
C GLN A 23 7.13 -13.51 0.79
N ASP A 24 7.90 -12.67 1.49
CA ASP A 24 8.68 -13.08 2.67
C ASP A 24 7.78 -13.62 3.80
N ALA A 25 6.60 -13.04 3.95
CA ALA A 25 5.61 -13.53 4.89
C ALA A 25 4.96 -14.86 4.46
N ASN A 26 5.18 -15.31 3.23
CA ASN A 26 4.56 -16.50 2.62
C ASN A 26 3.03 -16.42 2.60
N VAL A 27 2.48 -15.24 2.26
CA VAL A 27 1.02 -15.01 2.22
C VAL A 27 0.49 -14.76 0.81
N LEU A 28 1.38 -14.62 -0.18
CA LEU A 28 0.96 -14.42 -1.57
C LEU A 28 0.31 -15.70 -2.13
N PRO A 29 -0.69 -15.56 -3.02
CA PRO A 29 -1.18 -16.68 -3.81
C PRO A 29 -0.05 -17.31 -4.64
N PRO A 30 -0.20 -18.58 -5.07
CA PRO A 30 0.80 -19.22 -5.92
C PRO A 30 1.09 -18.41 -7.19
N GLU A 31 2.36 -18.31 -7.55
CA GLU A 31 2.77 -17.58 -8.76
C GLU A 31 2.11 -18.16 -10.02
N GLY A 32 1.83 -17.31 -11.00
CA GLY A 32 1.17 -17.70 -12.25
C GLY A 32 -0.35 -17.88 -12.13
N THR A 33 -0.94 -17.73 -10.95
CA THR A 33 -2.40 -17.77 -10.77
C THR A 33 -3.05 -16.42 -11.12
N PRO A 34 -4.32 -16.42 -11.57
CA PRO A 34 -5.10 -15.18 -11.73
C PRO A 34 -5.13 -14.32 -10.46
N GLU A 35 -5.13 -14.95 -9.30
CA GLU A 35 -5.14 -14.30 -7.99
C GLU A 35 -3.82 -13.55 -7.73
N ALA A 36 -2.67 -14.15 -8.05
CA ALA A 36 -1.38 -13.47 -7.92
C ALA A 36 -1.31 -12.23 -8.83
N ASN A 37 -1.78 -12.35 -10.08
CA ASN A 37 -1.86 -11.23 -11.02
C ASN A 37 -2.77 -10.11 -10.51
N ARG A 38 -3.89 -10.48 -9.87
CA ARG A 38 -4.82 -9.54 -9.25
C ARG A 38 -4.15 -8.76 -8.12
N VAL A 39 -3.38 -9.42 -7.25
CA VAL A 39 -2.64 -8.75 -6.16
C VAL A 39 -1.62 -7.75 -6.69
N ILE A 40 -0.83 -8.14 -7.70
CA ILE A 40 0.16 -7.25 -8.34
C ILE A 40 -0.53 -6.01 -8.90
N LYS A 41 -1.63 -6.19 -9.64
CA LYS A 41 -2.44 -5.08 -10.17
C LYS A 41 -2.96 -4.19 -9.04
N SER A 42 -3.52 -4.79 -7.98
CA SER A 42 -4.06 -4.04 -6.84
C SER A 42 -3.01 -3.15 -6.19
N VAL A 43 -1.81 -3.66 -5.89
CA VAL A 43 -0.74 -2.86 -5.25
C VAL A 43 -0.39 -1.62 -6.08
N ILE A 44 -0.28 -1.77 -7.40
CA ILE A 44 0.07 -0.68 -8.32
C ILE A 44 -1.08 0.32 -8.48
N GLN A 45 -2.30 -0.18 -8.66
CA GLN A 45 -3.47 0.66 -8.90
C GLN A 45 -3.89 1.41 -7.64
N PHE A 46 -3.90 0.77 -6.47
CA PHE A 46 -4.23 1.47 -5.22
C PHE A 46 -3.21 2.55 -4.86
N GLN A 47 -1.93 2.36 -5.21
CA GLN A 47 -0.98 3.46 -5.11
C GLN A 47 -1.42 4.66 -5.96
N SER A 48 -1.87 4.40 -7.20
CA SER A 48 -2.38 5.47 -8.07
C SER A 48 -3.67 6.09 -7.54
N VAL A 49 -4.58 5.30 -6.99
CA VAL A 49 -5.81 5.78 -6.32
C VAL A 49 -5.45 6.80 -5.25
N PHE A 50 -4.58 6.43 -4.30
CA PHE A 50 -4.26 7.30 -3.17
C PHE A 50 -3.39 8.50 -3.55
N LEU A 51 -2.61 8.40 -4.64
CA LEU A 51 -1.80 9.51 -5.13
C LEU A 51 -2.56 10.52 -6.02
N LYS A 52 -3.59 10.06 -6.76
CA LYS A 52 -4.18 10.83 -7.86
C LYS A 52 -5.68 11.04 -7.75
N SER A 53 -6.40 10.24 -6.96
CA SER A 53 -7.86 10.38 -6.87
C SER A 53 -8.25 11.68 -6.20
N SER A 54 -9.17 12.42 -6.81
CA SER A 54 -9.83 13.57 -6.21
C SER A 54 -11.16 13.21 -5.55
N ASP A 55 -11.49 11.92 -5.45
CA ASP A 55 -12.74 11.45 -4.85
C ASP A 55 -12.76 11.75 -3.33
N PRO A 56 -13.80 12.45 -2.82
CA PRO A 56 -13.86 12.82 -1.41
C PRO A 56 -13.86 11.63 -0.44
N ALA A 57 -14.46 10.50 -0.81
CA ALA A 57 -14.50 9.31 0.05
C ALA A 57 -13.10 8.68 0.15
N VAL A 58 -12.37 8.62 -0.96
CA VAL A 58 -10.97 8.15 -0.97
C VAL A 58 -10.07 9.06 -0.13
N GLN A 59 -10.22 10.38 -0.25
CA GLN A 59 -9.46 11.34 0.56
C GLN A 59 -9.81 11.24 2.05
N THR A 60 -11.09 11.03 2.38
CA THR A 60 -11.54 10.84 3.77
C THR A 60 -10.95 9.57 4.38
N LEU A 61 -10.96 8.45 3.65
CA LEU A 61 -10.35 7.20 4.10
C LEU A 61 -8.86 7.38 4.39
N LEU A 62 -8.13 8.02 3.47
CA LEU A 62 -6.70 8.26 3.61
C LEU A 62 -6.40 9.21 4.78
N GLY A 63 -7.21 10.25 4.95
CA GLY A 63 -7.12 11.19 6.08
C GLY A 63 -7.32 10.51 7.42
N HIS A 64 -8.33 9.65 7.56
CA HIS A 64 -8.57 8.88 8.78
C HIS A 64 -7.43 7.91 9.08
N ALA A 65 -6.92 7.19 8.07
CA ALA A 65 -5.77 6.31 8.24
C ALA A 65 -4.55 7.09 8.72
N PHE A 66 -4.27 8.27 8.14
CA PHE A 66 -3.14 9.07 8.57
C PHE A 66 -3.30 9.71 9.95
N ALA A 67 -4.51 10.12 10.32
CA ALA A 67 -4.81 10.61 11.66
C ALA A 67 -4.66 9.51 12.74
N ALA A 68 -4.88 8.24 12.38
CA ALA A 68 -4.72 7.10 13.28
C ALA A 68 -3.25 6.71 13.51
N GLN A 69 -2.30 7.16 12.67
CA GLN A 69 -0.88 6.87 12.86
C GLN A 69 -0.34 7.57 14.11
N LYS A 70 -0.01 6.79 15.14
CA LYS A 70 0.61 7.31 16.37
C LYS A 70 1.98 7.92 16.05
N GLY A 71 2.12 9.22 16.28
CA GLY A 71 3.43 9.90 16.28
C GLY A 71 3.83 10.66 15.01
N SER A 72 2.96 10.78 14.00
CA SER A 72 3.18 11.69 12.86
C SER A 72 1.99 12.62 12.65
N ASP A 73 2.25 13.85 12.21
CA ASP A 73 1.21 14.74 11.69
C ASP A 73 0.60 14.13 10.42
N ALA A 74 -0.73 14.13 10.29
CA ALA A 74 -1.42 13.57 9.14
C ALA A 74 -0.98 14.22 7.81
N ASN A 75 -0.64 15.52 7.82
CA ASN A 75 -0.11 16.22 6.66
C ASN A 75 1.30 15.77 6.30
N GLU A 76 2.12 15.47 7.30
CA GLU A 76 3.47 14.94 7.10
C GLU A 76 3.40 13.53 6.50
N ALA A 77 2.54 12.67 7.05
CA ALA A 77 2.28 11.33 6.53
C ALA A 77 1.80 11.37 5.07
N ALA A 78 0.88 12.29 4.74
CA ALA A 78 0.42 12.49 3.38
C ALA A 78 1.52 12.99 2.43
N SER A 79 2.36 13.92 2.89
CA SER A 79 3.48 14.42 2.09
C SER A 79 4.51 13.34 1.82
N ARG A 80 4.86 12.56 2.85
CA ARG A 80 5.76 11.40 2.71
C ARG A 80 5.20 10.40 1.70
N PHE A 81 3.93 10.00 1.85
CA PHE A 81 3.29 9.07 0.92
C PHE A 81 3.31 9.58 -0.53
N ARG A 82 3.06 10.88 -0.77
CA ARG A 82 3.16 11.48 -2.10
C ARG A 82 4.56 11.38 -2.71
N SER A 83 5.61 11.48 -1.89
CA SER A 83 6.99 11.42 -2.35
C SER A 83 7.54 9.98 -2.50
N THR A 84 7.20 9.09 -1.57
CA THR A 84 7.80 7.74 -1.49
C THR A 84 6.91 6.63 -2.00
N GLY A 85 5.60 6.86 -2.14
CA GLY A 85 4.60 5.82 -2.36
C GLY A 85 4.34 5.01 -1.09
N TRP A 86 4.08 3.72 -1.25
CA TRP A 86 3.83 2.78 -0.14
C TRP A 86 4.91 2.83 0.95
N THR A 87 4.46 2.79 2.21
CA THR A 87 5.29 2.56 3.39
C THR A 87 4.62 1.53 4.27
N SER A 88 5.39 0.83 5.12
CA SER A 88 4.80 -0.11 6.08
C SER A 88 3.78 0.56 7.00
N ASN A 89 4.06 1.79 7.46
CA ASN A 89 3.13 2.55 8.30
C ASN A 89 1.82 2.88 7.56
N THR A 90 1.91 3.24 6.27
CA THR A 90 0.71 3.49 5.46
C THR A 90 -0.12 2.23 5.25
N LEU A 91 0.52 1.08 5.00
CA LEU A 91 -0.17 -0.20 4.83
C LEU A 91 -0.88 -0.62 6.11
N GLU A 92 -0.20 -0.48 7.25
CA GLU A 92 -0.76 -0.79 8.56
C GLU A 92 -1.95 0.12 8.88
N ALA A 93 -1.76 1.43 8.78
CA ALA A 93 -2.80 2.42 9.06
C ALA A 93 -4.03 2.25 8.17
N LEU A 94 -3.84 1.96 6.88
CA LEU A 94 -4.95 1.66 5.99
C LEU A 94 -5.63 0.34 6.33
N SER A 95 -4.89 -0.70 6.71
CA SER A 95 -5.48 -1.98 7.08
C SER A 95 -6.33 -1.86 8.35
N GLU A 96 -5.83 -1.12 9.35
CA GLU A 96 -6.56 -0.84 10.59
C GLU A 96 -7.80 0.00 10.34
N GLN A 97 -7.65 1.11 9.59
CA GLN A 97 -8.78 1.97 9.21
C GLN A 97 -9.81 1.18 8.39
N TRP A 98 -9.37 0.34 7.46
CA TRP A 98 -10.24 -0.49 6.64
C TRP A 98 -11.02 -1.49 7.52
N GLY A 99 -10.35 -2.13 8.47
CA GLY A 99 -10.94 -3.07 9.42
C GLY A 99 -12.10 -2.49 10.23
N VAL A 100 -12.05 -1.20 10.57
CA VAL A 100 -13.12 -0.49 11.31
C VAL A 100 -14.11 0.25 10.41
N THR A 101 -13.83 0.36 9.10
CA THR A 101 -14.72 1.04 8.15
C THR A 101 -15.93 0.15 7.86
N ALA A 102 -17.13 0.66 8.15
CA ALA A 102 -18.40 -0.04 7.93
C ALA A 102 -18.68 -0.31 6.45
N ILE A 103 -19.47 -1.35 6.16
CA ILE A 103 -19.74 -1.82 4.78
C ILE A 103 -20.31 -0.72 3.90
N ASP A 104 -21.27 0.07 4.41
CA ASP A 104 -21.88 1.20 3.69
C ASP A 104 -20.84 2.29 3.34
N GLN A 105 -19.84 2.50 4.19
CA GLN A 105 -18.74 3.43 3.90
C GLN A 105 -17.77 2.86 2.87
N ARG A 106 -17.55 1.53 2.86
CA ARG A 106 -16.73 0.87 1.84
C ARG A 106 -17.39 0.95 0.47
N GLU A 107 -18.71 0.80 0.40
CA GLU A 107 -19.47 0.92 -0.86
C GLU A 107 -19.35 2.31 -1.49
N ARG A 108 -19.26 3.36 -0.67
CA ARG A 108 -19.05 4.75 -1.15
C ARG A 108 -17.72 4.97 -1.86
N LEU A 109 -16.73 4.08 -1.69
CA LEU A 109 -15.44 4.16 -2.38
C LEU A 109 -15.48 3.58 -3.80
N THR A 110 -16.56 2.88 -4.16
CA THR A 110 -16.71 2.25 -5.48
C THR A 110 -16.45 3.20 -6.65
N PRO A 111 -16.99 4.45 -6.68
CA PRO A 111 -16.72 5.39 -7.76
C PRO A 111 -15.25 5.80 -7.82
N GLY A 112 -14.63 6.14 -6.69
CA GLY A 112 -13.23 6.55 -6.61
C GLY A 112 -12.24 5.44 -6.98
N PHE A 113 -12.53 4.20 -6.58
CA PHE A 113 -11.72 3.03 -6.96
C PHE A 113 -11.92 2.64 -8.42
N GLY A 114 -13.16 2.74 -8.92
CA GLY A 114 -13.52 2.40 -10.30
C GLY A 114 -12.76 3.22 -11.35
N GLN A 115 -12.40 4.48 -11.04
CA GLN A 115 -11.56 5.33 -11.92
C GLN A 115 -10.18 4.73 -12.22
N PHE A 116 -9.70 3.81 -11.38
CA PHE A 116 -8.39 3.16 -11.50
C PHE A 116 -8.51 1.65 -11.79
N ASN A 117 -9.68 1.18 -12.25
CA ASN A 117 -9.95 -0.22 -12.57
C ASN A 117 -9.73 -1.18 -11.39
N VAL A 118 -10.06 -0.73 -10.18
CA VAL A 118 -10.08 -1.52 -8.94
C VAL A 118 -11.41 -1.33 -8.20
N SER A 119 -11.69 -2.23 -7.26
CA SER A 119 -12.94 -2.29 -6.50
C SER A 119 -12.68 -2.38 -4.99
N PRO A 120 -13.69 -2.13 -4.13
CA PRO A 120 -13.56 -2.35 -2.69
C PRO A 120 -13.12 -3.78 -2.34
N ALA A 121 -13.60 -4.79 -3.09
CA ALA A 121 -13.21 -6.18 -2.93
C ALA A 121 -11.72 -6.42 -3.25
N ASP A 122 -11.15 -5.70 -4.23
CA ASP A 122 -9.71 -5.75 -4.48
C ASP A 122 -8.91 -5.20 -3.30
N PHE A 123 -9.44 -4.16 -2.65
CA PHE A 123 -8.83 -3.56 -1.47
C PHE A 123 -8.95 -4.47 -0.24
N ASP A 124 -10.10 -5.14 -0.05
CA ASP A 124 -10.31 -6.16 0.98
C ASP A 124 -9.24 -7.26 0.89
N VAL A 125 -9.00 -7.79 -0.32
CA VAL A 125 -7.96 -8.81 -0.54
C VAL A 125 -6.59 -8.27 -0.17
N LEU A 126 -6.23 -7.07 -0.62
CA LEU A 126 -4.93 -6.48 -0.34
C LEU A 126 -4.72 -6.23 1.17
N MET A 127 -5.68 -5.60 1.87
CA MET A 127 -5.59 -5.35 3.30
C MET A 127 -5.59 -6.65 4.12
N GLY A 128 -6.36 -7.65 3.67
CA GLY A 128 -6.31 -9.00 4.25
C GLY A 128 -4.92 -9.64 4.15
N LEU A 129 -4.24 -9.48 3.02
CA LEU A 129 -2.86 -9.94 2.84
C LEU A 129 -1.87 -9.18 3.74
N VAL A 130 -2.01 -7.87 3.87
CA VAL A 130 -1.19 -7.04 4.76
C VAL A 130 -1.32 -7.51 6.22
N THR A 131 -2.55 -7.71 6.69
CA THR A 131 -2.79 -8.21 8.06
C THR A 131 -2.21 -9.60 8.26
N LYS A 132 -2.42 -10.52 7.31
CA LYS A 132 -1.81 -11.86 7.36
C LYS A 132 -0.28 -11.79 7.38
N ALA A 133 0.31 -10.91 6.58
CA ALA A 133 1.76 -10.74 6.54
C ALA A 133 2.31 -10.24 7.88
N ARG A 134 1.66 -9.23 8.48
CA ARG A 134 2.02 -8.72 9.80
C ARG A 134 2.00 -9.85 10.84
N THR A 135 0.90 -10.57 10.94
CA THR A 135 0.76 -11.68 11.90
C THR A 135 1.77 -12.80 11.66
N ALA A 136 2.01 -13.20 10.40
CA ALA A 136 2.96 -14.26 10.08
C ALA A 136 4.41 -13.88 10.42
N LEU A 137 4.79 -12.62 10.17
CA LEU A 137 6.12 -12.11 10.52
C LEU A 137 6.28 -11.98 12.04
N GLU A 138 5.28 -11.47 12.75
CA GLU A 138 5.29 -11.37 14.22
C GLU A 138 5.44 -12.74 14.88
N GLN A 139 4.74 -13.76 14.38
CA GLN A 139 4.88 -15.15 14.85
C GLN A 139 6.30 -15.71 14.65
N ARG A 140 7.05 -15.19 13.68
CA ARG A 140 8.46 -15.54 13.44
C ARG A 140 9.44 -14.62 14.19
N GLY A 141 8.94 -13.70 15.02
CA GLY A 141 9.76 -12.71 15.72
C GLY A 141 10.33 -11.62 14.81
N GLN A 142 9.76 -11.45 13.61
CA GLN A 142 10.18 -10.47 12.62
C GLN A 142 9.26 -9.25 12.64
N ASN A 143 9.81 -8.07 12.37
CA ASN A 143 9.04 -6.83 12.30
C ASN A 143 8.76 -6.44 10.83
N MET A 144 7.48 -6.28 10.47
CA MET A 144 7.08 -5.94 9.09
C MET A 144 7.70 -4.63 8.59
N HIS A 145 7.87 -3.62 9.44
CA HIS A 145 8.50 -2.35 9.05
C HIS A 145 9.97 -2.53 8.71
N GLN A 146 10.69 -3.36 9.45
CA GLN A 146 12.10 -3.67 9.17
C GLN A 146 12.26 -4.44 7.86
N ILE A 147 11.43 -5.46 7.63
CA ILE A 147 11.42 -6.23 6.37
C ILE A 147 11.10 -5.32 5.19
N PHE A 148 10.02 -4.53 5.29
CA PHE A 148 9.65 -3.59 4.25
C PHE A 148 10.77 -2.59 3.95
N ALA A 149 11.37 -1.98 4.99
CA ALA A 149 12.46 -1.03 4.82
C ALA A 149 13.68 -1.67 4.15
N GLN A 150 14.01 -2.91 4.51
CA GLN A 150 15.09 -3.66 3.89
C GLN A 150 14.80 -3.91 2.41
N ARG A 151 13.62 -4.44 2.08
CA ARG A 151 13.19 -4.63 0.68
C ARG A 151 13.18 -3.32 -0.09
N ARG A 152 12.73 -2.22 0.52
CA ARG A 152 12.69 -0.92 -0.15
C ARG A 152 14.06 -0.42 -0.56
N ARG A 153 15.12 -0.68 0.22
CA ARG A 153 16.51 -0.34 -0.11
C ARG A 153 17.04 -1.14 -1.30
N GLU A 154 16.64 -2.40 -1.41
CA GLU A 154 17.01 -3.31 -2.50
C GLU A 154 16.30 -2.97 -3.82
N MET A 155 15.21 -2.20 -3.77
CA MET A 155 14.41 -1.84 -4.96
C MET A 155 14.90 -0.56 -5.64
N PRO A 156 14.72 -0.46 -6.99
CA PRO A 156 15.08 0.73 -7.74
C PRO A 156 14.38 2.00 -7.22
N GLY A 157 15.12 3.10 -7.19
CA GLY A 157 14.62 4.38 -6.71
C GLY A 157 14.43 4.46 -5.19
N SER A 158 15.19 3.68 -4.42
CA SER A 158 15.52 4.03 -3.05
C SER A 158 16.40 5.29 -3.08
N THR A 159 15.90 6.41 -2.55
CA THR A 159 16.77 7.54 -2.22
C THR A 159 17.58 7.14 -1.00
N GLN A 160 18.90 7.04 -1.17
CA GLN A 160 19.85 7.00 -0.06
C GLN A 160 19.70 8.26 0.81
#